data_AF-A0A7K9Z0Y3-F1
#
_entry.id   AF-A0A7K9Z0Y3-F1
#
_cell.length_a   1.000
_cell.length_b   1.000
_cell.length_c   1.000
_cell.angle_alpha   90.00
_cell.angle_beta   90.00
_cell.angle_gamma   90.00
#
_symmetry.space_group_name_H-M   'P 1'
#
loop_
_entity.id
_entity.type
_entity.pdbx_description
1 polymer ?
#
loop_
_entity_poly.entity_id
_entity_poly.type
_entity_poly.pdbx_seq_one_letter_code
_entity_poly.pdbx_strand_id
1 'polypeptide(L)'
;LNKDKELSFEEFTIVLAKVTDDAHRIIHNHDRYTRCDPDLVLCVCFSQGCQTQGPLSELEKAIDVIIDVFHQYSRREGDKDTLTKKELKLLIEKQLANYLKHVKNQATIDQIFRDLDINKDDQLSFGEVMLLIVRVIVATHEHLHFCEDHQHQQQHQHQHQHNH
;
A
#
# COMPACT_ATOMS: atom_id res chain seq x y z
N LEU A 1 -20.84 0.54 3.49
CA LEU A 1 -21.11 1.75 4.27
C LEU A 1 -22.08 1.34 5.34
N ASN A 2 -21.58 1.21 6.57
CA ASN A 2 -22.35 0.75 7.71
C ASN A 2 -23.58 1.66 8.01
N LYS A 3 -24.46 1.23 8.91
CA LYS A 3 -25.72 1.93 9.26
C LYS A 3 -25.54 3.05 10.30
N ASP A 4 -24.36 3.16 10.86
CA ASP A 4 -23.90 4.21 11.75
C ASP A 4 -23.38 5.41 10.93
N LYS A 5 -23.45 6.60 11.52
CA LYS A 5 -23.05 7.85 10.84
C LYS A 5 -21.52 8.06 10.82
N GLU A 6 -20.75 7.03 11.16
CA GLU A 6 -19.31 7.09 11.35
C GLU A 6 -18.60 6.05 10.49
N LEU A 7 -17.48 6.45 9.91
CA LEU A 7 -16.63 5.61 9.09
C LEU A 7 -15.57 4.96 9.98
N SER A 8 -15.59 3.63 10.09
CA SER A 8 -14.52 2.91 10.80
C SER A 8 -13.17 3.05 10.08
N PHE A 9 -12.06 2.85 10.80
CA PHE A 9 -10.73 2.89 10.18
C PHE A 9 -10.59 1.82 9.07
N GLU A 10 -11.16 0.64 9.26
CA GLU A 10 -11.20 -0.40 8.22
C GLU A 10 -11.94 0.08 6.97
N GLU A 11 -13.14 0.67 7.11
CA GLU A 11 -13.87 1.25 5.99
C GLU A 11 -13.11 2.39 5.31
N PHE A 12 -12.41 3.22 6.09
CA PHE A 12 -11.52 4.26 5.55
C PHE A 12 -10.41 3.67 4.68
N THR A 13 -9.72 2.63 5.15
CA THR A 13 -8.65 1.98 4.37
C THR A 13 -9.17 1.33 3.09
N ILE A 14 -10.39 0.80 3.09
CA ILE A 14 -11.04 0.27 1.87
C ILE A 14 -11.34 1.41 0.88
N VAL A 15 -11.82 2.55 1.36
CA VAL A 15 -12.05 3.72 0.49
C VAL A 15 -10.72 4.20 -0.09
N LEU A 16 -9.67 4.31 0.73
CA LEU A 16 -8.34 4.70 0.27
C LEU A 16 -7.83 3.74 -0.81
N ALA A 17 -7.93 2.43 -0.60
CA ALA A 17 -7.48 1.44 -1.57
C ALA A 17 -8.17 1.58 -2.93
N LYS A 18 -9.48 1.85 -2.94
CA LYS A 18 -10.24 2.11 -4.17
C LYS A 18 -9.79 3.38 -4.86
N VAL A 19 -9.61 4.46 -4.11
CA VAL A 19 -9.12 5.74 -4.66
C VAL A 19 -7.73 5.57 -5.27
N THR A 20 -6.84 4.80 -4.63
CA THR A 20 -5.51 4.48 -5.17
C THR A 20 -5.60 3.64 -6.45
N ASP A 21 -6.48 2.62 -6.51
CA ASP A 21 -6.70 1.82 -7.73
C ASP A 21 -7.27 2.68 -8.88
N ASP A 22 -8.23 3.55 -8.58
CA ASP A 22 -8.78 4.50 -9.56
C ASP A 22 -7.70 5.45 -10.09
N ALA A 23 -6.83 5.96 -9.22
CA ALA A 23 -5.69 6.80 -9.62
C ALA A 23 -4.71 6.05 -10.53
N HIS A 24 -4.36 4.81 -10.17
CA HIS A 24 -3.52 3.92 -11.00
C HIS A 24 -4.13 3.70 -12.39
N ARG A 25 -5.44 3.44 -12.48
CA ARG A 25 -6.15 3.30 -13.76
C ARG A 25 -6.15 4.58 -14.58
N ILE A 26 -6.30 5.75 -13.95
CA ILE A 26 -6.26 7.04 -14.65
C ILE A 26 -4.89 7.27 -15.28
N ILE A 27 -3.82 6.92 -14.56
CA ILE A 27 -2.43 7.00 -15.06
C ILE A 27 -2.26 6.10 -16.28
N HIS A 28 -2.66 4.83 -16.21
CA HIS A 28 -2.56 3.90 -17.34
C HIS A 28 -3.50 4.23 -18.51
N ASN A 29 -4.68 4.81 -18.24
CA ASN A 29 -5.57 5.27 -19.29
C ASN A 29 -5.01 6.51 -20.02
N HIS A 30 -4.17 7.32 -19.37
CA HIS A 30 -3.42 8.39 -20.04
C HIS A 30 -2.30 7.81 -20.93
N ASP A 31 -1.63 6.74 -20.53
CA ASP A 31 -0.60 6.06 -21.34
C ASP A 31 -1.14 5.45 -22.64
N ARG A 32 -2.44 5.13 -22.71
CA ARG A 32 -3.12 4.71 -23.96
C ARG A 32 -3.25 5.83 -24.99
N TYR A 33 -3.16 7.10 -24.57
CA TYR A 33 -3.29 8.27 -25.45
C TYR A 33 -1.93 8.90 -25.77
N THR A 34 -0.92 8.76 -24.89
CA THR A 34 0.44 9.27 -25.10
C THR A 34 1.44 8.15 -25.37
N ARG A 35 1.84 8.02 -26.64
CA ARG A 35 2.88 7.10 -27.12
C ARG A 35 4.26 7.51 -26.57
N CYS A 36 4.98 6.56 -25.94
CA CYS A 36 6.44 6.44 -25.72
C CYS A 36 7.11 7.22 -24.54
N ASP A 37 7.71 6.51 -23.58
CA ASP A 37 9.18 6.32 -23.41
C ASP A 37 9.50 5.24 -22.32
N PRO A 38 10.39 4.24 -22.53
CA PRO A 38 10.66 3.18 -21.54
C PRO A 38 11.59 3.56 -20.38
N ASP A 39 12.30 4.68 -20.43
CA ASP A 39 13.41 4.98 -19.48
C ASP A 39 13.18 6.21 -18.56
N LEU A 40 11.98 6.78 -18.53
CA LEU A 40 11.63 7.78 -17.51
C LEU A 40 10.88 7.13 -16.34
N VAL A 41 11.52 7.21 -15.18
CA VAL A 41 10.91 7.32 -13.86
C VAL A 41 9.56 8.03 -14.00
N LEU A 42 8.51 7.50 -13.36
CA LEU A 42 7.12 8.00 -13.37
C LEU A 42 6.95 9.43 -12.80
N CYS A 43 7.98 10.28 -12.89
CA CYS A 43 8.07 11.57 -12.25
C CYS A 43 7.59 12.74 -13.14
N VAL A 44 7.21 12.54 -14.42
CA VAL A 44 6.91 13.72 -15.29
C VAL A 44 5.79 13.55 -16.34
N CYS A 45 4.85 12.61 -16.19
CA CYS A 45 3.70 12.55 -17.11
C CYS A 45 2.40 13.18 -16.56
N PHE A 46 2.41 13.71 -15.33
CA PHE A 46 1.34 14.60 -14.85
C PHE A 46 1.50 16.06 -15.34
N SER A 47 2.52 16.37 -16.15
CA SER A 47 2.84 17.76 -16.49
C SER A 47 2.15 18.29 -17.76
N GLN A 48 1.61 17.46 -18.64
CA GLN A 48 1.07 17.92 -19.95
C GLN A 48 -0.21 17.19 -20.40
N GLY A 49 -1.21 17.05 -19.54
CA GLY A 49 -2.49 16.47 -19.98
C GLY A 49 -3.71 16.76 -19.11
N CYS A 50 -3.59 16.62 -17.79
CA CYS A 50 -4.70 16.90 -16.86
C CYS A 50 -4.20 17.78 -15.71
N GLN A 51 -4.80 18.96 -15.60
CA GLN A 51 -4.44 20.00 -14.65
C GLN A 51 -4.86 19.60 -13.22
N THR A 52 -3.91 19.32 -12.32
CA THR A 52 -4.04 19.76 -10.93
C THR A 52 -3.11 20.97 -10.76
N GLN A 53 -3.68 22.18 -10.75
CA GLN A 53 -2.93 23.44 -10.72
C GLN A 53 -2.40 23.79 -9.31
N GLY A 54 -1.84 22.84 -8.58
CA GLY A 54 -1.35 23.08 -7.23
C GLY A 54 -0.35 22.03 -6.74
N PRO A 55 0.42 22.34 -5.68
CA PRO A 55 1.26 21.34 -5.02
C PRO A 55 0.39 20.20 -4.48
N LEU A 56 0.84 18.96 -4.69
CA LEU A 56 0.16 17.78 -4.17
C LEU A 56 0.03 17.84 -2.65
N SER A 57 -1.14 17.48 -2.14
CA SER A 57 -1.36 17.20 -0.73
C SER A 57 -0.59 15.95 -0.29
N GLU A 58 -0.42 15.76 1.02
CA GLU A 58 0.33 14.61 1.55
C GLU A 58 -0.31 13.27 1.18
N LEU A 59 -1.64 13.21 1.06
CA LEU A 59 -2.32 11.98 0.68
C LEU A 59 -2.15 11.67 -0.81
N GLU A 60 -2.19 12.69 -1.68
CA GLU A 60 -1.90 12.52 -3.11
C GLU A 60 -0.46 12.05 -3.32
N LYS A 61 0.51 12.64 -2.61
CA LYS A 61 1.91 12.16 -2.64
C LYS A 61 2.03 10.71 -2.17
N ALA A 62 1.32 10.32 -1.11
CA ALA A 62 1.36 8.95 -0.62
C ALA A 62 0.78 7.96 -1.64
N ILE A 63 -0.31 8.33 -2.33
CA ILE A 63 -0.90 7.55 -3.41
C ILE A 63 0.11 7.37 -4.55
N ASP A 64 0.74 8.45 -5.00
CA ASP A 64 1.77 8.39 -6.06
C ASP A 64 2.93 7.48 -5.65
N VAL A 65 3.42 7.59 -4.41
CA VAL A 65 4.50 6.73 -3.90
C VAL A 65 4.09 5.25 -3.88
N ILE A 66 2.85 4.93 -3.50
CA ILE A 66 2.37 3.53 -3.52
C ILE A 66 2.39 2.99 -4.95
N ILE A 67 1.91 3.78 -5.92
CA ILE A 67 1.87 3.42 -7.34
C ILE A 67 3.28 3.26 -7.91
N ASP A 68 4.19 4.17 -7.58
CA ASP A 68 5.59 4.14 -8.02
C ASP A 68 6.32 2.92 -7.49
N VAL A 69 6.13 2.62 -6.21
CA VAL A 69 6.72 1.43 -5.58
C VAL A 69 6.23 0.18 -6.30
N PHE A 70 4.94 0.03 -6.56
CA PHE A 70 4.42 -1.12 -7.30
C PHE A 70 5.13 -1.29 -8.66
N HIS A 71 5.19 -0.20 -9.45
CA HIS A 71 5.80 -0.23 -10.77
C HIS A 71 7.33 -0.43 -10.75
N GLN A 72 8.01 -0.04 -9.68
CA GLN A 72 9.42 -0.34 -9.47
C GLN A 72 9.69 -1.86 -9.40
N TYR A 73 8.69 -2.64 -8.99
CA TYR A 73 8.79 -4.10 -8.91
C TYR A 73 8.16 -4.80 -10.10
N SER A 74 6.98 -4.40 -10.59
CA SER A 74 6.28 -5.07 -11.71
C SER A 74 7.01 -5.00 -13.04
N ARG A 75 7.89 -4.02 -13.23
CA ARG A 75 8.61 -3.82 -14.49
C ARG A 75 9.87 -4.69 -14.63
N ARG A 76 10.10 -5.65 -13.73
CA ARG A 76 11.37 -6.42 -13.69
C ARG A 76 11.30 -7.68 -14.54
N GLU A 77 10.17 -8.38 -14.55
CA GLU A 77 9.93 -9.56 -15.38
C GLU A 77 8.43 -9.71 -15.74
N GLY A 78 8.13 -10.45 -16.81
CA GLY A 78 6.73 -10.71 -17.17
C GLY A 78 5.95 -9.47 -17.64
N ASP A 79 4.70 -9.36 -17.18
CA ASP A 79 3.81 -8.24 -17.47
C ASP A 79 4.14 -7.04 -16.57
N LYS A 80 4.30 -5.86 -17.20
CA LYS A 80 4.77 -4.63 -16.55
C LYS A 80 3.77 -3.99 -15.58
N ASP A 81 2.52 -4.44 -15.58
CA ASP A 81 1.45 -3.93 -14.70
C ASP A 81 0.93 -4.99 -13.72
N THR A 82 1.69 -6.08 -13.54
CA THR A 82 1.39 -7.09 -12.52
C THR A 82 2.66 -7.52 -11.80
N LEU A 83 2.53 -8.11 -10.62
CA LEU A 83 3.66 -8.74 -9.93
C LEU A 83 3.62 -10.25 -10.14
N THR A 84 4.75 -10.78 -10.61
CA THR A 84 5.07 -12.18 -10.39
C THR A 84 5.31 -12.46 -8.91
N LYS A 85 5.29 -13.74 -8.53
CA LYS A 85 5.62 -14.16 -7.17
C LYS A 85 7.02 -13.71 -6.70
N LYS A 86 8.00 -13.69 -7.61
CA LYS A 86 9.37 -13.26 -7.26
C LYS A 86 9.43 -11.76 -7.00
N GLU A 87 8.70 -10.97 -7.78
CA GLU A 87 8.61 -9.52 -7.59
C GLU A 87 7.86 -9.19 -6.30
N LEU A 88 6.76 -9.89 -5.99
CA LEU A 88 6.07 -9.77 -4.70
C LEU A 88 7.03 -10.03 -3.52
N LYS A 89 7.80 -11.11 -3.58
CA LYS A 89 8.79 -11.44 -2.55
C LYS A 89 9.77 -10.29 -2.34
N LEU A 90 10.30 -9.73 -3.43
CA LEU A 90 11.26 -8.65 -3.36
C LEU A 90 10.64 -7.35 -2.81
N LEU A 91 9.40 -7.04 -3.20
CA LEU A 91 8.65 -5.91 -2.65
C LEU A 91 8.49 -6.05 -1.13
N ILE A 92 8.03 -7.22 -0.65
CA ILE A 92 7.86 -7.48 0.79
C ILE A 92 9.20 -7.34 1.53
N GLU A 93 10.28 -7.91 0.99
CA GLU A 93 11.59 -7.88 1.63
C GLU A 93 12.21 -6.47 1.71
N LYS A 94 11.89 -5.59 0.76
CA LYS A 94 12.53 -4.27 0.63
C LYS A 94 11.69 -3.12 1.16
N GLN A 95 10.38 -3.14 0.91
CA GLN A 95 9.47 -2.04 1.24
C GLN A 95 8.70 -2.30 2.54
N LEU A 96 8.47 -3.57 2.88
CA LEU A 96 7.73 -3.97 4.08
C LEU A 96 8.61 -4.69 5.11
N ALA A 97 9.93 -4.48 5.07
CA ALA A 97 10.91 -5.20 5.87
C ALA A 97 10.65 -5.15 7.38
N ASN A 98 10.15 -4.01 7.89
CA ASN A 98 9.87 -3.82 9.31
C ASN A 98 8.54 -4.45 9.75
N TYR A 99 7.51 -4.34 8.89
CA TYR A 99 6.18 -4.87 9.14
C TYR A 99 6.11 -6.39 8.96
N LEU A 100 6.83 -6.92 7.97
CA LEU A 100 6.79 -8.32 7.57
C LEU A 100 8.16 -9.02 7.76
N LYS A 101 8.93 -8.62 8.79
CA LYS A 101 10.28 -9.13 9.06
C LYS A 101 10.40 -10.66 9.17
N HIS A 102 9.32 -11.34 9.54
CA HIS A 102 9.23 -12.79 9.69
C HIS A 102 8.76 -13.52 8.43
N VAL A 103 8.24 -12.79 7.44
CA VAL A 103 7.78 -13.31 6.15
C VAL A 103 8.97 -13.41 5.21
N LYS A 104 9.76 -14.47 5.36
CA LYS A 104 10.95 -14.73 4.53
C LYS A 104 10.99 -16.12 3.92
N ASN A 105 10.25 -17.06 4.50
CA ASN A 105 10.17 -18.43 4.00
C ASN A 105 9.27 -18.50 2.76
N GLN A 106 9.70 -19.32 1.79
CA GLN A 106 9.00 -19.47 0.52
C GLN A 106 7.53 -19.89 0.70
N ALA A 107 7.25 -20.76 1.67
CA ALA A 107 5.90 -21.25 1.94
C ALA A 107 4.91 -20.13 2.34
N THR A 108 5.34 -19.15 3.14
CA THR A 108 4.46 -18.03 3.53
C THR A 108 4.25 -17.07 2.36
N ILE A 109 5.32 -16.80 1.58
CA ILE A 109 5.19 -16.01 0.35
C ILE A 109 4.23 -16.69 -0.63
N ASP A 110 4.33 -18.01 -0.79
CA ASP A 110 3.43 -18.80 -1.65
C ASP A 110 1.98 -18.71 -1.16
N GLN A 111 1.74 -18.71 0.15
CA GLN A 111 0.40 -18.56 0.72
C GLN A 111 -0.14 -17.15 0.48
N ILE A 112 0.65 -16.12 0.78
CA ILE A 112 0.27 -14.73 0.55
C ILE A 112 -0.07 -14.53 -0.93
N PHE A 113 0.77 -15.04 -1.84
CA PHE A 113 0.51 -14.94 -3.27
C PHE A 113 -0.84 -15.57 -3.65
N ARG A 114 -1.12 -16.79 -3.19
CA ARG A 114 -2.41 -17.47 -3.45
C ARG A 114 -3.61 -16.73 -2.86
N ASP A 115 -3.44 -16.09 -1.71
CA ASP A 115 -4.53 -15.36 -1.05
C ASP A 115 -4.82 -14.01 -1.71
N LEU A 116 -3.85 -13.45 -2.45
CA LEU A 116 -3.98 -12.21 -3.20
C LEU A 116 -4.41 -12.44 -4.64
N ASP A 117 -4.00 -13.55 -5.27
CA ASP A 117 -4.35 -13.94 -6.65
C ASP A 117 -5.80 -14.45 -6.70
N ILE A 118 -6.74 -13.51 -6.75
CA ILE A 118 -8.19 -13.77 -6.68
C ILE A 118 -8.67 -14.31 -8.01
N ASN A 119 -8.18 -13.75 -9.11
CA ASN A 119 -8.58 -14.13 -10.45
C ASN A 119 -7.89 -15.43 -10.93
N LYS A 120 -6.84 -15.88 -10.22
CA LYS A 120 -6.08 -17.12 -10.46
C LYS A 120 -5.37 -17.12 -11.81
N ASP A 121 -4.79 -15.98 -12.18
CA ASP A 121 -4.01 -15.84 -13.41
C ASP A 121 -2.49 -15.99 -13.21
N ASP A 122 -2.08 -16.40 -12.00
CA ASP A 122 -0.67 -16.57 -11.60
C ASP A 122 0.14 -15.26 -11.65
N GLN A 123 -0.53 -14.10 -11.62
CA GLN A 123 0.05 -12.77 -11.49
C GLN A 123 -0.77 -11.97 -10.46
N LEU A 124 -0.23 -10.85 -9.99
CA LEU A 124 -0.94 -9.97 -9.06
C LEU A 124 -1.12 -8.59 -9.66
N SER A 125 -2.36 -8.23 -9.95
CA SER A 125 -2.73 -6.89 -10.37
C SER A 125 -2.52 -5.86 -9.24
N PHE A 126 -2.50 -4.57 -9.59
CA PHE A 126 -2.40 -3.49 -8.60
C PHE A 126 -3.48 -3.61 -7.50
N GLY A 127 -4.74 -3.82 -7.89
CA GLY A 127 -5.85 -3.98 -6.96
C GLY A 127 -5.69 -5.17 -6.02
N GLU A 128 -5.11 -6.29 -6.48
CA GLU A 128 -4.82 -7.44 -5.62
C GLU A 128 -3.70 -7.16 -4.62
N VAL A 129 -2.65 -6.45 -5.03
CA VAL A 129 -1.58 -6.02 -4.11
C VAL A 129 -2.09 -5.01 -3.08
N MET A 130 -3.05 -4.15 -3.42
CA MET A 130 -3.65 -3.21 -2.47
C MET A 130 -4.32 -3.93 -1.29
N LEU A 131 -4.79 -5.17 -1.46
CA LEU A 131 -5.32 -5.96 -0.34
C LEU A 131 -4.25 -6.26 0.72
N LEU A 132 -3.01 -6.53 0.31
CA LEU A 132 -1.90 -6.70 1.24
C LEU A 132 -1.59 -5.40 1.98
N ILE A 133 -1.55 -4.28 1.26
CA ILE A 133 -1.26 -2.96 1.83
C ILE A 133 -2.32 -2.58 2.86
N VAL A 134 -3.62 -2.76 2.55
CA VAL A 134 -4.73 -2.53 3.49
C VAL A 134 -4.55 -3.37 4.75
N ARG A 135 -4.26 -4.67 4.63
CA ARG A 135 -4.03 -5.56 5.78
C ARG A 135 -2.89 -5.06 6.68
N VAL A 136 -1.79 -4.60 6.08
CA VAL A 136 -0.65 -4.05 6.83
C VAL A 136 -1.02 -2.73 7.53
N ILE A 137 -1.75 -1.84 6.87
CA ILE A 137 -2.20 -0.57 7.46
C ILE A 137 -3.12 -0.81 8.65
N VAL A 138 -4.12 -1.69 8.51
CA VAL A 138 -5.05 -2.03 9.60
C VAL A 138 -4.30 -2.63 10.78
N ALA A 139 -3.44 -3.63 10.55
CA ALA A 139 -2.64 -4.24 11.62
C ALA A 139 -1.70 -3.24 12.31
N THR A 140 -1.15 -2.28 11.56
CA THR A 140 -0.29 -1.23 12.11
C THR A 140 -1.09 -0.27 12.99
N HIS A 141 -2.27 0.14 12.53
CA HIS A 141 -3.16 1.01 13.31
C HIS A 141 -3.56 0.35 14.64
N GLU A 142 -3.95 -0.94 14.62
CA GLU A 142 -4.26 -1.69 15.84
C GLU A 142 -3.06 -1.76 16.81
N HIS A 143 -1.85 -1.97 16.28
CA HIS A 143 -0.63 -2.00 17.09
C HIS A 143 -0.32 -0.64 17.75
N LEU A 144 -0.59 0.46 17.06
CA LEU A 144 -0.37 1.81 17.59
C LEU A 144 -1.30 2.09 18.78
N HIS A 145 -2.59 1.76 18.67
CA HIS A 145 -3.54 1.88 19.78
C HIS A 145 -3.09 1.09 21.01
N PHE A 146 -2.65 -0.16 20.80
CA PHE A 146 -2.13 -1.00 21.87
C PHE A 146 -0.91 -0.37 22.58
N CYS A 147 -0.03 0.30 21.85
CA CYS A 147 1.16 0.93 22.43
C CYS A 147 0.80 2.20 23.22
N GLU A 148 -0.12 3.02 22.72
CA GLU A 148 -0.58 4.23 23.41
C GLU A 148 -1.23 3.88 24.76
N ASP A 149 -2.10 2.88 24.80
CA ASP A 149 -2.76 2.44 26.04
C ASP A 149 -1.78 1.97 27.12
N HIS A 150 -0.71 1.27 26.72
CA HIS A 150 0.30 0.76 27.66
C HIS A 150 1.27 1.84 28.17
N GLN A 151 1.52 2.91 27.40
CA GLN A 151 2.30 4.04 27.88
C GLN A 151 1.58 4.83 28.98
N HIS A 152 0.26 4.98 28.88
CA HIS A 152 -0.54 5.66 29.91
C HIS A 152 -0.60 4.83 31.21
N GLN A 153 -0.69 3.50 31.14
CA GLN A 153 -0.69 2.64 32.33
C GLN A 153 0.65 2.64 33.07
N GLN A 154 1.79 2.67 32.37
CA GLN A 154 3.11 2.71 33.01
C GLN A 154 3.40 4.06 33.69
N GLN A 155 2.92 5.18 33.13
CA GLN A 155 3.05 6.49 33.78
C GLN A 155 2.28 6.58 35.11
N HIS A 156 1.09 5.97 35.20
CA HIS A 156 0.33 5.95 36.44
C HIS A 156 0.97 5.09 37.54
N GLN A 157 1.67 4.00 37.18
CA GLN A 157 2.39 3.19 38.18
C GLN A 157 3.62 3.92 38.75
N HIS A 158 4.34 4.71 37.97
CA HIS A 158 5.50 5.46 38.47
C HIS A 158 5.13 6.65 39.39
N GLN A 159 3.93 7.23 39.26
CA GLN A 159 3.46 8.25 40.21
C GLN A 159 3.10 7.68 41.58
N HIS A 160 2.69 6.41 41.69
CA HIS A 160 2.41 5.80 42.99
C HIS A 160 3.66 5.34 43.76
N GLN A 161 4.78 5.13 43.08
CA GLN A 161 6.04 4.76 43.75
C GLN A 161 6.85 5.95 44.27
N HIS A 162 6.55 7.17 43.83
CA HIS A 162 7.22 8.39 44.31
C HIS A 162 6.52 9.07 45.49
N ASN A 163 5.37 8.54 45.95
CA ASN A 163 4.55 9.14 46.99
C ASN A 163 4.45 8.27 48.27
N HIS A 164 5.44 7.40 48.51
CA HIS A 164 5.64 6.65 49.76
C HIS A 164 7.08 6.81 50.26
#